data_AF-A0AAV4JFD3-F1
#
_entry.id   AF-A0AAV4JFD3-F1
#
_cell.length_a   1.000
_cell.length_b   1.000
_cell.length_c   1.000
_cell.angle_alpha   90.00
_cell.angle_beta   90.00
_cell.angle_gamma   90.00
#
_symmetry.space_group_name_H-M   'P 1'
#
loop_
_entity.id
_entity.type
_entity.pdbx_description
1 polymer ?
#
loop_
_entity_poly.entity_id
_entity_poly.type
_entity_poly.pdbx_seq_one_letter_code
_entity_poly.pdbx_strand_id
1 'polypeptide(L)'
;MNSATPYGSFPEYAQKLDQTLLFFSTNPISADDELKPVFEDFPLDDKKDILAEAFKQISSKSTCVVKPQLSDFLEGGIFFEIADETKAILDKCPLTNLVGERIFGDLDFDMLRKRYASTHHRSSTIRWKHNKTAVWLEKQGEEEKNRVMEAAVENRSLLREKHKGDVRRVREQIKERLELEENDDGYALGVTYWALVLGKDPKEDLDYLEELRAASHLELSPSQR
;
A
#
# COMPACT_ATOMS: atom_id res chain seq x y z
N MET A 1 -18.83 16.80 -15.64
CA MET A 1 -17.74 17.54 -16.32
C MET A 1 -16.45 17.07 -15.68
N ASN A 2 -15.84 16.02 -16.25
CA ASN A 2 -14.57 15.49 -15.76
C ASN A 2 -13.48 16.23 -16.55
N SER A 3 -12.77 17.14 -15.91
CA SER A 3 -11.54 17.69 -16.47
C SER A 3 -10.57 16.52 -16.64
N ALA A 4 -10.36 16.11 -17.89
CA ALA A 4 -9.38 15.10 -18.24
C ALA A 4 -8.00 15.70 -17.97
N THR A 5 -7.46 15.48 -16.77
CA THR A 5 -6.05 15.72 -16.49
C THR A 5 -5.26 14.77 -17.39
N PRO A 6 -4.39 15.28 -18.28
CA PRO A 6 -3.62 14.43 -19.17
C PRO A 6 -2.70 13.51 -18.36
N TYR A 7 -2.68 12.23 -18.74
CA TYR A 7 -1.81 11.21 -18.16
C TYR A 7 -0.34 11.68 -18.22
N GLY A 8 0.28 11.86 -17.04
CA GLY A 8 1.65 12.37 -16.90
C GLY A 8 1.78 13.65 -16.08
N SER A 9 0.68 14.34 -15.79
CA SER A 9 0.64 15.33 -14.71
C SER A 9 0.00 14.71 -13.49
N PHE A 10 0.74 14.60 -12.38
CA PHE A 10 0.16 14.20 -11.10
C PHE A 10 -1.01 15.15 -10.80
N PRO A 11 -2.17 14.66 -10.30
CA PRO A 11 -3.23 15.53 -9.82
C PRO A 11 -2.65 16.60 -8.88
N GLU A 12 -3.23 17.81 -8.87
CA GLU A 12 -2.68 18.94 -8.08
C GLU A 12 -2.45 18.57 -6.61
N TYR A 13 -3.31 17.73 -6.02
CA TYR A 13 -3.14 17.24 -4.66
C TYR A 13 -1.93 16.30 -4.49
N ALA A 14 -1.60 15.48 -5.49
CA ALA A 14 -0.46 14.57 -5.45
C ALA A 14 0.86 15.31 -5.66
N GLN A 15 0.87 16.37 -6.47
CA GLN A 15 2.03 17.27 -6.58
C GLN A 15 2.29 18.01 -5.27
N LYS A 16 1.22 18.51 -4.62
CA LYS A 16 1.31 19.13 -3.30
C LYS A 16 1.78 18.15 -2.22
N LEU A 17 1.30 16.89 -2.26
CA LEU A 17 1.74 15.85 -1.35
C LEU A 17 3.23 15.52 -1.55
N ASP A 18 3.69 15.38 -2.80
CA ASP A 18 5.10 15.12 -3.12
C ASP A 18 6.00 16.28 -2.67
N GLN A 19 5.60 17.53 -2.93
CA GLN A 19 6.29 18.72 -2.41
C GLN A 19 6.35 18.73 -0.88
N THR A 20 5.26 18.35 -0.22
CA THR A 20 5.15 18.29 1.24
C THR A 20 6.05 17.18 1.82
N LEU A 21 6.06 15.99 1.20
CA LEU A 21 6.92 14.87 1.60
C LEU A 21 8.40 15.15 1.34
N LEU A 22 8.72 15.76 0.19
CA LEU A 22 10.07 16.16 -0.16
C LEU A 22 10.57 17.20 0.83
N PHE A 23 9.74 18.21 1.15
CA PHE A 23 10.00 19.21 2.18
C PHE A 23 10.30 18.57 3.53
N PHE A 24 9.45 17.66 4.01
CA PHE A 24 9.66 16.95 5.28
C PHE A 24 10.87 16.00 5.29
N SER A 25 11.31 15.53 4.12
CA SER A 25 12.49 14.67 4.01
C SER A 25 13.82 15.42 3.91
N THR A 26 13.81 16.65 3.39
CA THR A 26 15.03 17.44 3.12
C THR A 26 15.26 18.54 4.13
N ASN A 27 14.19 19.08 4.72
CA ASN A 27 14.28 20.02 5.82
C ASN A 27 13.92 19.27 7.10
N PRO A 28 14.86 19.05 8.05
CA PRO A 28 14.47 18.66 9.39
C PRO A 28 13.50 19.74 9.86
N ILE A 29 12.25 19.34 10.13
CA ILE A 29 11.18 20.24 10.54
C ILE A 29 11.70 20.99 11.78
N SER A 30 12.17 22.22 11.58
CA SER A 30 12.18 23.19 12.65
C SER A 30 10.70 23.41 12.91
N ALA A 31 10.25 22.97 14.09
CA ALA A 31 8.86 23.03 14.52
C ALA A 31 8.27 24.45 14.44
N ASP A 32 9.11 25.47 14.25
CA ASP A 32 8.78 26.86 14.48
C ASP A 32 8.19 27.62 13.29
N ASP A 33 8.44 27.27 12.01
CA ASP A 33 8.10 28.21 10.92
C ASP A 33 7.00 27.78 9.95
N GLU A 34 6.78 26.49 9.69
CA GLU A 34 5.75 26.05 8.72
C GLU A 34 4.52 25.39 9.35
N LEU A 35 4.61 24.97 10.61
CA LEU A 35 3.47 24.41 11.35
C LEU A 35 2.65 25.49 12.08
N LYS A 36 3.19 26.70 12.28
CA LYS A 36 2.51 27.83 12.93
C LYS A 36 1.01 27.98 12.59
N PRO A 37 0.58 28.04 11.31
CA PRO A 37 -0.84 28.27 11.01
C PRO A 37 -1.76 27.12 11.42
N VAL A 38 -1.26 25.89 11.57
CA VAL A 38 -2.07 24.75 12.05
C VAL A 38 -2.17 24.74 13.58
N PHE A 39 -1.16 25.29 14.27
CA PHE A 39 -1.05 25.28 15.73
C PHE A 39 -1.48 26.59 16.39
N GLU A 40 -1.62 27.69 15.64
CA GLU A 40 -2.08 29.01 16.13
C GLU A 40 -3.56 29.01 16.54
N ASP A 41 -4.39 28.16 15.92
CA ASP A 41 -5.83 28.03 16.24
C ASP A 41 -6.12 27.10 17.44
N PHE A 42 -5.10 26.41 17.99
CA PHE A 42 -5.27 25.52 19.14
C PHE A 42 -4.94 26.24 20.46
N PRO A 43 -5.93 26.46 21.36
CA PRO A 43 -5.77 27.24 22.60
C PRO A 43 -5.05 26.47 23.73
N LEU A 44 -4.08 25.62 23.40
CA LEU A 44 -3.38 24.74 24.33
C LEU A 44 -1.86 25.03 24.30
N ASP A 45 -1.46 26.22 24.74
CA ASP A 45 -0.04 26.60 24.82
C ASP A 45 0.80 25.55 25.57
N ASP A 46 0.27 24.98 26.65
CA ASP A 46 0.98 23.99 27.49
C ASP A 46 1.13 22.60 26.84
N LYS A 47 0.51 22.35 25.68
CA LYS A 47 0.56 21.04 24.98
C LYS A 47 1.09 21.12 23.56
N LYS A 48 1.57 22.28 23.11
CA LYS A 48 2.11 22.48 21.76
C LYS A 48 3.28 21.52 21.47
N ASP A 49 4.19 21.35 22.42
CA ASP A 49 5.35 20.46 22.27
C ASP A 49 4.95 18.99 22.09
N ILE A 50 3.96 18.52 22.86
CA ILE A 50 3.45 17.15 22.78
C ILE A 50 2.77 16.91 21.42
N LEU A 51 1.99 17.89 20.95
CA LEU A 51 1.31 17.80 19.67
C LEU A 51 2.30 17.83 18.49
N ALA A 52 3.35 18.67 18.58
CA ALA A 52 4.39 18.73 17.57
C ALA A 52 5.17 17.41 17.47
N GLU A 53 5.54 16.83 18.60
CA GLU A 53 6.24 15.53 18.64
C GLU A 53 5.33 14.40 18.13
N ALA A 54 4.05 14.36 18.53
CA ALA A 54 3.09 13.38 18.01
C ALA A 54 2.91 13.51 16.49
N PHE A 55 2.79 14.74 15.97
CA PHE A 55 2.66 14.98 14.53
C PHE A 55 3.91 14.54 13.76
N LYS A 56 5.11 14.80 14.31
CA LYS A 56 6.38 14.36 13.74
C LYS A 56 6.45 12.83 13.68
N GLN A 57 6.05 12.13 14.72
CA GLN A 57 6.01 10.66 14.74
C GLN A 57 4.99 10.09 13.74
N ILE A 58 3.77 10.65 13.70
CA ILE A 58 2.73 10.24 12.74
C ILE A 58 3.21 10.46 11.31
N SER A 59 3.80 11.61 11.02
CA SER A 59 4.30 11.95 9.67
C SER A 59 5.46 11.06 9.26
N SER A 60 6.39 10.80 10.18
CA SER A 60 7.51 9.88 9.97
C SER A 60 7.02 8.46 9.64
N LYS A 61 6.14 7.90 10.48
CA LYS A 61 5.59 6.55 10.27
C LYS A 61 4.71 6.47 9.03
N SER A 62 3.92 7.51 8.74
CA SER A 62 3.15 7.62 7.49
C SER A 62 4.07 7.60 6.26
N THR A 63 5.21 8.30 6.32
CA THR A 63 6.20 8.31 5.25
C THR A 63 6.82 6.92 5.06
N CYS A 64 7.10 6.20 6.16
CA CYS A 64 7.57 4.81 6.09
C CYS A 64 6.59 3.87 5.39
N VAL A 65 5.28 4.13 5.45
CA VAL A 65 4.24 3.33 4.77
C VAL A 65 4.02 3.79 3.34
N VAL A 66 3.92 5.11 3.11
CA VAL A 66 3.60 5.69 1.81
C VAL A 66 4.77 5.55 0.84
N LYS A 67 6.01 5.72 1.30
CA LYS A 67 7.19 5.68 0.43
C LYS A 67 7.36 4.32 -0.27
N PRO A 68 7.26 3.15 0.39
CA PRO A 68 7.27 1.85 -0.29
C PRO A 68 6.04 1.61 -1.17
N GLN A 69 4.89 2.19 -0.84
CA GLN A 69 3.69 2.06 -1.68
C GLN A 69 3.80 2.86 -2.98
N LEU A 70 4.51 4.00 -2.92
CA LEU A 70 4.71 4.88 -4.06
C LEU A 70 6.07 4.71 -4.73
N SER A 71 6.98 3.90 -4.18
CA SER A 71 8.36 3.78 -4.70
C SER A 71 8.41 3.36 -6.16
N ASP A 72 7.45 2.55 -6.60
CA ASP A 72 7.36 2.12 -7.99
C ASP A 72 6.95 3.27 -8.94
N PHE A 73 6.34 4.34 -8.44
CA PHE A 73 5.85 5.49 -9.19
C PHE A 73 6.72 6.76 -9.04
N LEU A 74 7.60 6.80 -8.04
CA LEU A 74 8.55 7.89 -7.81
C LEU A 74 9.77 7.78 -8.73
N GLU A 75 10.60 8.82 -8.80
CA GLU A 75 11.81 8.85 -9.64
C GLU A 75 12.71 7.63 -9.41
N GLY A 76 13.04 6.91 -10.49
CA GLY A 76 13.77 5.64 -10.44
C GLY A 76 12.91 4.38 -10.25
N GLY A 77 11.60 4.55 -10.01
CA GLY A 77 10.62 3.46 -9.93
C GLY A 77 10.26 2.86 -11.29
N ILE A 78 9.80 1.61 -11.28
CA ILE A 78 9.45 0.84 -12.50
C ILE A 78 8.33 1.47 -13.34
N PHE A 79 7.50 2.32 -12.73
CA PHE A 79 6.38 3.03 -13.34
C PHE A 79 6.60 4.55 -13.42
N PHE A 80 7.82 5.03 -13.18
CA PHE A 80 8.14 6.46 -13.32
C PHE A 80 8.12 6.90 -14.79
N GLU A 81 8.91 6.23 -15.64
CA GLU A 81 8.97 6.46 -17.08
C GLU A 81 8.20 5.38 -17.84
N ILE A 82 6.87 5.53 -17.90
CA ILE A 82 6.03 4.60 -18.64
C ILE A 82 6.10 4.95 -20.14
N ALA A 83 6.42 3.96 -20.97
CA ALA A 83 6.38 4.10 -22.43
C ALA A 83 4.98 4.53 -22.93
N ASP A 84 4.91 5.36 -23.96
CA ASP A 84 3.64 5.95 -24.42
C ASP A 84 2.61 4.91 -24.87
N GLU A 85 3.06 3.77 -25.41
CA GLU A 85 2.21 2.63 -25.72
C GLU A 85 1.51 2.07 -24.47
N THR A 86 2.23 2.01 -23.35
CA THR A 86 1.70 1.53 -22.07
C THR A 86 0.77 2.57 -21.45
N LYS A 87 1.06 3.87 -21.58
CA LYS A 87 0.12 4.94 -21.19
C LYS A 87 -1.21 4.82 -21.94
N ALA A 88 -1.18 4.53 -23.25
CA ALA A 88 -2.40 4.35 -24.04
C ALA A 88 -3.24 3.11 -23.62
N ILE A 89 -2.60 2.12 -23.01
CA ILE A 89 -3.30 0.97 -22.40
C ILE A 89 -3.88 1.38 -21.04
N LEU A 90 -3.09 2.04 -20.20
CA LEU A 90 -3.49 2.47 -18.85
C LEU A 90 -4.62 3.51 -18.88
N ASP A 91 -4.67 4.36 -19.90
CA ASP A 91 -5.75 5.35 -20.08
C ASP A 91 -7.12 4.68 -20.31
N LYS A 92 -7.12 3.42 -20.76
CA LYS A 92 -8.33 2.60 -20.92
C LYS A 92 -8.70 1.86 -19.64
N CYS A 93 -7.83 1.85 -18.62
CA CYS A 93 -8.12 1.19 -17.35
C CYS A 93 -9.17 1.99 -16.57
N PRO A 94 -10.07 1.31 -15.84
CA PRO A 94 -11.04 2.00 -15.00
C PRO A 94 -10.31 2.82 -13.93
N LEU A 95 -10.60 4.11 -13.83
CA LEU A 95 -10.04 5.02 -12.81
C LEU A 95 -10.60 4.77 -11.40
N THR A 96 -11.60 3.90 -11.27
CA THR A 96 -12.20 3.60 -9.97
C THR A 96 -11.37 2.54 -9.25
N ASN A 97 -11.03 2.78 -7.99
CA ASN A 97 -10.35 1.81 -7.11
C ASN A 97 -11.22 0.55 -6.81
N LEU A 98 -12.38 0.43 -7.44
CA LEU A 98 -13.34 -0.66 -7.26
C LEU A 98 -12.91 -1.94 -7.99
N VAL A 99 -11.79 -1.93 -8.72
CA VAL A 99 -11.28 -3.13 -9.41
C VAL A 99 -10.94 -4.22 -8.40
N GLY A 100 -10.26 -3.84 -7.30
CA GLY A 100 -9.95 -4.78 -6.21
C GLY A 100 -11.22 -5.36 -5.60
N GLU A 101 -12.14 -4.49 -5.16
CA GLU A 101 -13.42 -4.90 -4.56
C GLU A 101 -14.23 -5.83 -5.49
N ARG A 102 -14.29 -5.53 -6.78
CA ARG A 102 -15.00 -6.37 -7.75
C ARG A 102 -14.35 -7.76 -7.88
N ILE A 103 -13.02 -7.82 -7.92
CA ILE A 103 -12.29 -9.10 -7.99
C ILE A 103 -12.51 -9.91 -6.71
N PHE A 104 -12.47 -9.26 -5.54
CA PHE A 104 -12.74 -9.91 -4.26
C PHE A 104 -14.18 -10.39 -4.16
N GLY A 105 -15.17 -9.57 -4.55
CA GLY A 105 -16.57 -10.00 -4.57
C GLY A 105 -16.82 -11.20 -5.49
N ASP A 106 -16.15 -11.25 -6.65
CA ASP A 106 -16.19 -12.42 -7.54
C ASP A 106 -15.55 -13.66 -6.90
N LEU A 107 -14.43 -13.47 -6.18
CA LEU A 107 -13.76 -14.55 -5.45
C LEU A 107 -14.62 -15.09 -4.32
N ASP A 108 -15.23 -14.21 -3.51
CA ASP A 108 -16.11 -14.57 -2.41
C ASP A 108 -17.32 -15.36 -2.90
N PHE A 109 -17.95 -14.89 -3.97
CA PHE A 109 -19.04 -15.59 -4.63
C PHE A 109 -18.62 -16.97 -5.14
N ASP A 110 -17.45 -17.07 -5.80
CA ASP A 110 -16.93 -18.35 -6.29
C ASP A 110 -16.59 -19.29 -5.11
N MET A 111 -16.04 -18.77 -4.01
CA MET A 111 -15.76 -19.52 -2.78
C MET A 111 -17.02 -20.15 -2.19
N LEU A 112 -18.11 -19.40 -2.14
CA LEU A 112 -19.41 -19.91 -1.68
C LEU A 112 -19.97 -20.98 -2.62
N ARG A 113 -19.91 -20.75 -3.94
CA ARG A 113 -20.52 -21.63 -4.95
C ARG A 113 -19.73 -22.92 -5.17
N LYS A 114 -18.39 -22.87 -5.13
CA LYS A 114 -17.50 -24.00 -5.47
C LYS A 114 -16.60 -24.36 -4.31
N ARG A 115 -17.14 -24.70 -3.13
CA ARG A 115 -16.37 -24.85 -1.87
C ARG A 115 -15.12 -25.73 -1.98
N TYR A 116 -15.16 -26.79 -2.78
CA TYR A 116 -14.07 -27.75 -2.94
C TYR A 116 -13.09 -27.44 -4.09
N ALA A 117 -13.24 -26.29 -4.77
CA ALA A 117 -12.34 -25.90 -5.85
C ALA A 117 -11.00 -25.39 -5.30
N SER A 118 -9.91 -25.83 -5.94
CA SER A 118 -8.56 -25.33 -5.64
C SER A 118 -8.40 -23.84 -5.97
N THR A 119 -7.56 -23.12 -5.23
CA THR A 119 -7.25 -21.69 -5.46
C THR A 119 -6.79 -21.42 -6.89
N HIS A 120 -6.02 -22.34 -7.48
CA HIS A 120 -5.59 -22.26 -8.87
C HIS A 120 -6.78 -22.16 -9.82
N HIS A 121 -7.75 -23.07 -9.71
CA HIS A 121 -8.95 -23.08 -10.56
C HIS A 121 -9.77 -21.78 -10.43
N ARG A 122 -9.91 -21.26 -9.20
CA ARG A 122 -10.59 -19.99 -8.93
C ARG A 122 -9.88 -18.83 -9.62
N SER A 123 -8.56 -18.74 -9.42
CA SER A 123 -7.73 -17.69 -10.02
C SER A 123 -7.81 -17.70 -11.55
N SER A 124 -7.80 -18.89 -12.17
CA SER A 124 -7.94 -19.03 -13.62
C SER A 124 -9.32 -18.60 -14.11
N THR A 125 -10.39 -18.93 -13.37
CA THR A 125 -11.77 -18.52 -13.73
C THR A 125 -11.94 -17.01 -13.64
N ILE A 126 -11.44 -16.38 -12.57
CA ILE A 126 -11.49 -14.94 -12.38
C ILE A 126 -10.70 -14.24 -13.49
N ARG A 127 -9.47 -14.68 -13.78
CA ARG A 127 -8.66 -14.13 -14.89
C ARG A 127 -9.37 -14.29 -16.23
N TRP A 128 -9.94 -15.45 -16.52
CA TRP A 128 -10.71 -15.69 -17.75
C TRP A 128 -11.88 -14.71 -17.91
N LYS A 129 -12.61 -14.45 -16.82
CA LYS A 129 -13.74 -13.51 -16.79
C LYS A 129 -13.28 -12.07 -16.99
N HIS A 130 -12.30 -11.60 -16.22
CA HIS A 130 -11.87 -10.19 -16.20
C HIS A 130 -11.06 -9.80 -17.44
N ASN A 131 -10.25 -10.72 -17.98
CA ASN A 131 -9.52 -10.50 -19.22
C ASN A 131 -10.41 -10.63 -20.47
N LYS A 132 -11.71 -10.91 -20.29
CA LYS A 132 -12.67 -11.17 -21.36
C LYS A 132 -12.17 -12.23 -22.35
N THR A 133 -11.49 -13.26 -21.83
CA THR A 133 -10.79 -14.26 -22.66
C THR A 133 -11.78 -15.02 -23.54
N ALA A 134 -13.00 -15.30 -23.06
CA ALA A 134 -14.06 -15.88 -23.89
C ALA A 134 -14.39 -15.01 -25.11
N VAL A 135 -14.65 -13.72 -24.88
CA VAL A 135 -15.00 -12.76 -25.95
C VAL A 135 -13.83 -12.57 -26.93
N TRP A 136 -12.60 -12.59 -26.42
CA TRP A 136 -11.41 -12.54 -27.28
C TRP A 136 -11.29 -13.80 -28.14
N LEU A 137 -11.53 -14.99 -27.55
CA LEU A 137 -11.44 -16.28 -28.24
C LEU A 137 -12.51 -16.43 -29.31
N GLU A 138 -13.73 -15.95 -29.05
CA GLU A 138 -14.85 -15.93 -30.01
C GLU A 138 -14.56 -15.06 -31.24
N LYS A 139 -13.69 -14.05 -31.12
CA LYS A 139 -13.27 -13.21 -32.25
C LYS A 139 -12.18 -13.83 -33.11
N GLN A 140 -11.52 -14.89 -32.63
CA GLN A 140 -10.49 -15.58 -33.40
C GLN A 140 -11.13 -16.55 -34.41
N GLY A 141 -10.42 -16.84 -35.49
CA GLY A 141 -10.81 -17.91 -36.41
C GLY A 141 -10.75 -19.28 -35.74
N GLU A 142 -11.49 -20.26 -36.27
CA GLU A 142 -11.60 -21.59 -35.67
C GLU A 142 -10.25 -22.32 -35.60
N GLU A 143 -9.37 -22.16 -36.60
CA GLU A 143 -8.01 -22.71 -36.59
C GLU A 143 -7.17 -22.15 -35.44
N GLU A 144 -7.16 -20.82 -35.29
CA GLU A 144 -6.40 -20.14 -34.23
C GLU A 144 -6.92 -20.51 -32.83
N LYS A 145 -8.24 -20.58 -32.70
CA LYS A 145 -8.90 -21.01 -31.47
C LYS A 145 -8.50 -22.43 -31.08
N ASN A 146 -8.49 -23.37 -32.03
CA ASN A 146 -8.05 -24.74 -31.77
C ASN A 146 -6.57 -24.79 -31.37
N ARG A 147 -5.70 -24.06 -32.09
CA ARG A 147 -4.28 -23.95 -31.77
C ARG A 147 -4.04 -23.44 -30.34
N VAL A 148 -4.74 -22.38 -29.94
CA VAL A 148 -4.61 -21.80 -28.58
C VAL A 148 -5.12 -22.77 -27.52
N MET A 149 -6.22 -23.48 -27.78
CA MET A 149 -6.78 -24.45 -26.85
C MET A 149 -5.87 -25.68 -26.69
N GLU A 150 -5.28 -26.18 -27.77
CA GLU A 150 -4.27 -27.25 -27.73
C GLU A 150 -3.04 -26.83 -26.93
N ALA A 151 -2.49 -25.64 -27.23
CA ALA A 151 -1.37 -25.09 -26.48
C ALA A 151 -1.68 -24.93 -24.97
N ALA A 152 -2.91 -24.55 -24.61
CA ALA A 152 -3.34 -24.45 -23.22
C ALA A 152 -3.39 -25.83 -22.53
N VAL A 153 -3.82 -26.86 -23.24
CA VAL A 153 -3.85 -28.24 -22.74
C VAL A 153 -2.43 -28.78 -22.54
N GLU A 154 -1.54 -28.57 -23.50
CA GLU A 154 -0.13 -28.98 -23.43
C GLU A 154 0.59 -28.32 -22.26
N ASN A 155 0.38 -27.02 -22.07
CA ASN A 155 1.06 -26.23 -21.03
C ASN A 155 0.41 -26.32 -19.63
N ARG A 156 -0.64 -27.12 -19.45
CA ARG A 156 -1.40 -27.16 -18.18
C ARG A 156 -0.54 -27.50 -16.96
N SER A 157 0.40 -28.44 -17.11
CA SER A 157 1.27 -28.91 -16.01
C SER A 157 2.27 -27.82 -15.64
N LEU A 158 2.89 -27.21 -16.65
CA LEU A 158 3.83 -26.10 -16.49
C LEU A 158 3.17 -24.91 -15.79
N LEU A 159 1.96 -24.52 -16.22
CA LEU A 159 1.21 -23.42 -15.60
C LEU A 159 0.84 -23.70 -14.15
N ARG A 160 0.52 -24.96 -13.82
CA ARG A 160 0.22 -25.37 -12.44
C ARG A 160 1.46 -25.30 -11.55
N GLU A 161 2.61 -25.74 -12.03
CA GLU A 161 3.86 -25.64 -11.29
C GLU A 161 4.31 -24.19 -11.11
N LYS A 162 4.19 -23.35 -12.15
CA LYS A 162 4.43 -21.91 -12.04
C LYS A 162 3.56 -21.27 -10.96
N HIS A 163 2.26 -21.59 -10.94
CA HIS A 163 1.34 -21.08 -9.92
C HIS A 163 1.74 -21.52 -8.49
N LYS A 164 2.18 -22.77 -8.30
CA LYS A 164 2.69 -23.22 -6.99
C LYS A 164 3.96 -22.46 -6.59
N GLY A 165 4.85 -22.16 -7.55
CA GLY A 165 6.04 -21.35 -7.32
C GLY A 165 5.68 -19.93 -6.87
N ASP A 166 4.75 -19.29 -7.57
CA ASP A 166 4.27 -17.95 -7.21
C ASP A 166 3.65 -17.91 -5.81
N VAL A 167 2.81 -18.91 -5.47
CA VAL A 167 2.22 -19.02 -4.12
C VAL A 167 3.30 -19.20 -3.05
N ARG A 168 4.34 -19.99 -3.31
CA ARG A 168 5.47 -20.15 -2.38
C ARG A 168 6.23 -18.83 -2.21
N ARG A 169 6.55 -18.13 -3.30
CA ARG A 169 7.23 -16.83 -3.25
C ARG A 169 6.45 -15.81 -2.41
N VAL A 170 5.14 -15.69 -2.65
CA VAL A 170 4.29 -14.75 -1.90
C VAL A 170 4.25 -15.10 -0.41
N ARG A 171 4.20 -16.40 -0.07
CA ARG A 171 4.25 -16.84 1.34
C ARG A 171 5.57 -16.48 2.01
N GLU A 172 6.69 -16.67 1.33
CA GLU A 172 8.00 -16.30 1.89
C GLU A 172 8.09 -14.79 2.10
N GLN A 173 7.64 -13.98 1.12
CA GLN A 173 7.60 -12.52 1.26
C GLN A 173 6.72 -12.05 2.42
N ILE A 174 5.57 -12.69 2.64
CA ILE A 174 4.71 -12.37 3.78
C ILE A 174 5.41 -12.75 5.09
N LYS A 175 6.07 -13.90 5.13
CA LYS A 175 6.81 -14.35 6.30
C LYS A 175 7.97 -13.41 6.64
N GLU A 176 8.79 -13.05 5.67
CA GLU A 176 9.87 -12.07 5.83
C GLU A 176 9.34 -10.72 6.32
N ARG A 177 8.22 -10.24 5.78
CA ARG A 177 7.57 -9.01 6.26
C ARG A 177 7.10 -9.13 7.70
N LEU A 178 6.47 -10.25 8.07
CA LEU A 178 6.00 -10.47 9.44
C LEU A 178 7.18 -10.57 10.43
N GLU A 179 8.30 -11.18 10.04
CA GLU A 179 9.52 -11.24 10.86
C GLU A 179 10.18 -9.86 11.03
N LEU A 180 10.05 -8.98 10.03
CA LEU A 180 10.47 -7.58 10.14
C LEU A 180 9.51 -6.77 11.03
N GLU A 181 8.20 -6.98 10.89
CA GLU A 181 7.17 -6.29 11.67
C GLU A 181 7.11 -6.76 13.14
N GLU A 182 7.40 -8.03 13.44
CA GLU A 182 7.58 -8.51 14.82
C GLU A 182 8.79 -7.87 15.52
N ASN A 183 9.74 -7.32 14.76
CA ASN A 183 10.85 -6.51 15.28
C ASN A 183 10.55 -5.00 15.29
N ASP A 184 9.45 -4.54 14.69
CA ASP A 184 9.17 -3.12 14.49
C ASP A 184 7.74 -2.77 14.99
N ASP A 185 7.59 -2.67 16.32
CA ASP A 185 6.81 -1.65 17.02
C ASP A 185 5.37 -1.30 16.55
N GLY A 186 4.67 -2.19 15.84
CA GLY A 186 3.24 -2.03 15.56
C GLY A 186 2.39 -1.98 16.84
N TYR A 187 2.83 -2.70 17.88
CA TYR A 187 2.29 -2.60 19.23
C TYR A 187 2.56 -1.21 19.84
N ALA A 188 3.76 -0.66 19.64
CA ALA A 188 4.12 0.64 20.20
C ALA A 188 3.30 1.79 19.61
N LEU A 189 2.96 1.76 18.32
CA LEU A 189 2.09 2.76 17.65
C LEU A 189 0.63 2.69 18.13
N GLY A 190 0.10 1.48 18.29
CA GLY A 190 -1.24 1.27 18.85
C GLY A 190 -1.32 1.74 20.31
N VAL A 191 -0.30 1.43 21.10
CA VAL A 191 -0.18 1.83 22.52
C VAL A 191 0.08 3.33 22.65
N THR A 192 0.93 3.96 21.83
CA THR A 192 1.15 5.42 21.87
C THR A 192 -0.11 6.19 21.48
N TYR A 193 -0.83 5.76 20.44
CA TYR A 193 -2.12 6.38 20.10
C TYR A 193 -3.14 6.24 21.25
N TRP A 194 -3.21 5.06 21.87
CA TRP A 194 -4.08 4.83 23.03
C TRP A 194 -3.67 5.69 24.24
N ALA A 195 -2.38 5.77 24.55
CA ALA A 195 -1.84 6.60 25.62
C ALA A 195 -2.05 8.10 25.36
N LEU A 196 -1.95 8.56 24.11
CA LEU A 196 -2.25 9.94 23.71
C LEU A 196 -3.72 10.31 23.87
N VAL A 197 -4.64 9.38 23.55
CA VAL A 197 -6.09 9.64 23.60
C VAL A 197 -6.67 9.46 25.00
N LEU A 198 -6.16 8.49 25.77
CA LEU A 198 -6.77 8.06 27.03
C LEU A 198 -5.88 8.25 28.26
N GLY A 199 -4.62 8.63 28.07
CA GLY A 199 -3.67 8.95 29.16
C GLY A 199 -3.27 7.76 30.02
N LYS A 200 -3.66 6.53 29.64
CA LYS A 200 -3.40 5.29 30.38
C LYS A 200 -3.32 4.09 29.44
N ASP A 201 -2.48 3.12 29.79
CA ASP A 201 -2.39 1.82 29.10
C ASP A 201 -3.60 0.93 29.47
N PRO A 202 -4.20 0.21 28.51
CA PRO A 202 -5.33 -0.69 28.77
C PRO A 202 -5.01 -1.94 29.60
N LYS A 203 -3.74 -2.29 29.83
CA LYS A 203 -3.34 -3.53 30.53
C LYS A 203 -2.67 -3.32 31.87
N GLU A 204 -1.90 -2.26 32.07
CA GLU A 204 -1.25 -1.96 33.35
C GLU A 204 -1.29 -0.45 33.60
N ASP A 205 -1.50 -0.02 34.85
CA ASP A 205 -1.70 1.37 35.28
C ASP A 205 -0.37 2.19 35.20
N LEU A 206 0.39 2.02 34.11
CA LEU A 206 1.66 2.67 33.78
C LEU A 206 1.40 4.02 33.10
N ASP A 207 1.97 5.09 33.67
CA ASP A 207 1.93 6.43 33.11
C ASP A 207 3.07 6.62 32.10
N TYR A 208 2.77 6.34 30.83
CA TYR A 208 3.71 6.48 29.71
C TYR A 208 4.22 7.91 29.52
N LEU A 209 3.52 8.94 30.02
CA LEU A 209 4.01 10.32 29.92
C LEU A 209 5.20 10.54 30.85
N GLU A 210 5.27 9.81 31.97
CA GLU A 210 6.40 9.85 32.90
C GLU A 210 7.62 9.11 32.31
N GLU A 211 7.41 7.97 31.66
CA GLU A 211 8.46 7.24 30.94
C GLU A 211 8.99 7.99 29.72
N LEU A 212 8.12 8.62 28.90
CA LEU A 212 8.55 9.45 27.77
C LEU A 212 9.36 10.66 28.21
N ARG A 213 9.01 11.28 29.34
CA ARG A 213 9.81 12.35 29.95
C ARG A 213 11.17 11.83 30.43
N ALA A 214 11.22 10.64 31.03
CA ALA A 214 12.46 10.00 31.45
C ALA A 214 13.34 9.54 30.26
N ALA A 215 12.72 9.12 29.16
CA ALA A 215 13.39 8.65 27.94
C ALA A 215 13.98 9.77 27.08
N SER A 216 13.62 11.03 27.33
CA SER A 216 14.22 12.20 26.65
C SER A 216 15.74 12.37 26.85
N HIS A 217 16.34 11.58 27.74
CA HIS A 217 17.78 11.54 28.02
C HIS A 217 18.50 10.25 27.59
N LEU A 218 17.83 9.29 26.94
CA LEU A 218 18.44 8.04 26.51
C LEU A 218 19.07 8.18 25.12
N GLU A 219 20.41 8.07 25.05
CA GLU A 219 21.12 7.96 23.77
C GLU A 219 20.71 6.68 23.03
N LEU A 220 20.32 6.82 21.76
CA LEU A 220 19.96 5.71 20.88
C LEU A 220 21.11 4.71 20.73
N SER A 221 20.76 3.43 20.78
CA SER A 221 21.70 2.32 20.59
C SER A 221 22.28 2.31 19.17
N PRO A 222 23.44 1.67 18.93
CA PRO A 222 24.09 1.68 17.61
C PRO A 222 23.28 1.05 16.46
N SER A 223 22.25 0.25 16.75
CA SER A 223 21.32 -0.27 15.73
C SER A 223 20.18 0.70 15.40
N GLN A 224 20.03 1.77 16.18
CA GLN A 224 19.03 2.83 16.04
C GLN A 224 19.66 4.18 15.58
N ARG A 225 20.98 4.20 15.36
CA ARG A 225 21.69 5.29 14.64
C ARG A 225 21.86 4.89 13.19
#